data_AF-A0A7Y3P7Q4-F1
#
_entry.id   AF-A0A7Y3P7Q4-F1
#
_cell.length_a   1.000
_cell.length_b   1.000
_cell.length_c   1.000
_cell.angle_alpha   90.00
_cell.angle_beta   90.00
_cell.angle_gamma   90.00
#
_symmetry.space_group_name_H-M   'P 1'
#
loop_
_entity.id
_entity.type
_entity.pdbx_description
1 polymer ?
#
loop_
_entity_poly.entity_id
_entity_poly.type
_entity_poly.pdbx_seq_one_letter_code
_entity_poly.pdbx_strand_id
1 'polypeptide(L)'
;METMNISLPDPLRRFVDKQIASGRYSSASEYVRELIRFDEKRRAQERLEGLLLEGLGTPSGEMTARDWSELKKTSAGKRGKRAVR
;
A
#
# COMPACT_ATOMS: atom_id res chain seq x y z
N MET A 1 18.13 -3.05 -13.95
CA MET A 1 17.94 -2.26 -12.71
C MET A 1 18.43 -0.86 -13.01
N GLU A 2 17.68 0.15 -12.59
CA GLU A 2 18.16 1.53 -12.57
C GLU A 2 18.92 1.78 -11.26
N THR A 3 19.97 2.59 -11.33
CA THR A 3 20.82 2.91 -10.19
C THR A 3 20.38 4.21 -9.53
N MET A 4 20.25 4.21 -8.20
CA MET A 4 19.96 5.40 -7.40
C MET A 4 21.07 5.57 -6.35
N ASN A 5 21.70 6.75 -6.34
CA ASN A 5 22.71 7.10 -5.33
C ASN A 5 22.04 7.78 -4.14
N ILE A 6 22.35 7.32 -2.94
CA ILE A 6 21.78 7.84 -1.70
C ILE A 6 22.93 8.17 -0.75
N SER A 7 23.04 9.43 -0.36
CA SER A 7 23.99 9.87 0.66
C SER A 7 23.38 9.73 2.05
N LEU A 8 24.08 9.03 2.94
CA LEU A 8 23.65 8.82 4.31
C LEU A 8 24.67 9.45 5.28
N PRO A 9 24.22 10.15 6.33
CA PRO A 9 25.08 10.49 7.46
C PRO A 9 25.70 9.24 8.09
N ASP A 10 26.90 9.40 8.65
CA ASP A 10 27.66 8.30 9.28
C ASP A 10 26.83 7.41 10.24
N PRO A 11 25.98 7.97 11.13
CA PRO A 11 25.16 7.15 12.01
C PRO A 11 24.19 6.22 11.25
N LEU A 12 23.59 6.70 10.16
CA LEU A 12 22.67 5.91 9.35
C LEU A 12 23.40 4.86 8.52
N ARG A 13 24.57 5.19 7.95
CA ARG A 13 25.42 4.20 7.27
C ARG A 13 25.76 3.04 8.21
N ARG A 14 26.26 3.35 9.41
CA ARG A 14 26.62 2.32 10.41
C ARG A 14 25.41 1.48 10.85
N PHE A 15 24.22 2.06 10.87
CA PHE A 15 23.00 1.31 11.16
C PHE A 15 22.68 0.31 10.05
N VAL A 16 22.76 0.72 8.78
CA VAL A 16 22.58 -0.17 7.63
C VAL A 16 23.63 -1.29 7.63
N ASP A 17 24.89 -0.95 7.89
CA ASP A 17 25.99 -1.93 7.95
C ASP A 17 25.72 -3.02 9.00
N LYS A 18 25.16 -2.66 10.17
CA LYS A 18 24.76 -3.64 11.19
C LYS A 18 23.62 -4.55 10.73
N GLN A 19 22.66 -4.04 9.96
CA GLN A 19 21.58 -4.87 9.41
C GLN A 19 22.12 -5.89 8.42
N ILE A 20 23.08 -5.50 7.60
CA ILE A 20 23.77 -6.41 6.66
C ILE A 20 24.61 -7.44 7.44
N ALA A 21 25.41 -6.99 8.41
CA ALA A 21 26.25 -7.86 9.23
C ALA A 21 25.45 -8.90 10.05
N SER A 22 24.16 -8.63 10.33
CA SER A 22 23.26 -9.60 10.97
C SER A 22 22.87 -10.78 10.06
N GLY A 23 23.24 -10.75 8.78
CA GLY A 23 22.90 -11.77 7.79
C GLY A 23 21.48 -11.65 7.23
N ARG A 24 20.68 -10.70 7.71
CA ARG A 24 19.30 -10.48 7.22
C ARG A 24 19.22 -9.91 5.81
N TYR A 25 20.26 -9.20 5.37
CA TYR A 25 20.32 -8.57 4.06
C TYR A 25 21.71 -8.76 3.46
N SER A 26 21.77 -9.01 2.16
CA SER A 26 23.02 -9.20 1.41
C SER A 26 23.68 -7.87 0.99
N SER A 27 22.92 -6.77 0.99
CA SER A 27 23.41 -5.45 0.57
C SER A 27 22.58 -4.30 1.12
N ALA A 28 23.16 -3.09 1.09
CA ALA A 28 22.44 -1.87 1.44
C ALA A 28 21.24 -1.61 0.49
N SER A 29 21.41 -1.89 -0.80
CA SER A 29 20.33 -1.72 -1.78
C SER A 29 19.17 -2.68 -1.53
N GLU A 30 19.44 -3.91 -1.06
CA GLU A 30 18.38 -4.83 -0.64
C GLU A 30 17.64 -4.30 0.58
N TYR A 31 18.37 -3.86 1.59
CA TYR A 31 17.79 -3.28 2.80
C TYR A 31 16.88 -2.08 2.47
N VAL A 32 17.34 -1.16 1.61
CA VAL A 32 16.56 0.00 1.19
C VAL A 32 15.31 -0.39 0.40
N ARG A 33 15.38 -1.38 -0.50
CA ARG A 33 14.20 -1.86 -1.24
C ARG A 33 13.14 -2.44 -0.30
N GLU A 34 13.56 -3.18 0.72
CA GLU A 34 12.63 -3.68 1.73
C GLU A 34 12.02 -2.56 2.56
N LEU A 35 12.80 -1.56 2.97
CA LEU A 35 12.26 -0.36 3.64
C LEU A 35 11.20 0.37 2.81
N ILE A 36 11.41 0.49 1.50
CA ILE A 36 10.42 1.09 0.58
C ILE A 36 9.13 0.27 0.58
N ARG A 37 9.22 -1.06 0.47
CA ARG A 37 8.04 -1.96 0.52
C ARG A 37 7.30 -1.85 1.85
N PHE A 38 8.02 -1.75 2.96
CA PHE A 38 7.40 -1.53 4.27
C PHE A 38 6.67 -0.18 4.34
N ASP A 39 7.26 0.90 3.81
CA ASP A 39 6.61 2.21 3.77
C ASP A 39 5.35 2.20 2.87
N GLU A 40 5.42 1.57 1.70
CA GLU A 40 4.27 1.39 0.80
C GLU A 40 3.12 0.65 1.51
N LYS A 41 3.45 -0.46 2.19
CA LYS A 41 2.46 -1.24 2.96
C LYS A 41 1.85 -0.41 4.09
N ARG A 42 2.67 0.34 4.83
CA ARG A 42 2.19 1.21 5.91
C ARG A 42 1.24 2.28 5.38
N ARG A 43 1.58 2.97 4.29
CA ARG A 43 0.71 3.98 3.68
C ARG A 43 -0.59 3.39 3.15
N ALA A 44 -0.54 2.19 2.57
CA ALA A 44 -1.73 1.48 2.12
C ALA A 44 -2.66 1.14 3.28
N GLN A 45 -2.11 0.72 4.42
CA GLN A 45 -2.84 0.48 5.64
C GLN A 45 -3.48 1.77 6.20
N GLU A 46 -2.70 2.85 6.36
CA GLU A 46 -3.20 4.14 6.85
C GLU A 46 -4.35 4.66 5.97
N ARG A 47 -4.23 4.50 4.64
CA ARG A 47 -5.30 4.85 3.70
C ARG A 47 -6.55 4.00 3.91
N LEU A 48 -6.40 2.68 4.09
CA LEU A 48 -7.53 1.80 4.34
C LEU A 48 -8.25 2.17 5.63
N GLU A 49 -7.50 2.42 6.70
CA GLU A 49 -8.04 2.83 8.00
C GLU A 49 -8.80 4.15 7.89
N GLY A 50 -8.26 5.12 7.15
CA GLY A 50 -8.97 6.38 6.86
C GLY A 50 -10.31 6.17 6.15
N LEU A 51 -10.36 5.31 5.14
CA LEU A 51 -11.60 4.99 4.41
C LEU A 51 -12.62 4.25 5.29
N LEU A 52 -12.15 3.36 6.18
CA LEU A 52 -13.02 2.66 7.12
C LEU A 52 -13.65 3.64 8.12
N LEU A 53 -12.85 4.56 8.67
CA LEU A 53 -13.34 5.61 9.56
C LEU A 53 -14.35 6.54 8.86
N GLU A 54 -14.08 6.93 7.62
CA GLU A 54 -15.02 7.69 6.79
C GLU A 54 -16.34 6.94 6.63
N GLY A 55 -16.29 5.66 6.25
CA GLY A 55 -17.47 4.80 6.10
C GLY A 55 -18.27 4.64 7.41
N LEU A 56 -17.60 4.45 8.55
CA LEU A 56 -18.25 4.37 9.86
C LEU A 56 -18.91 5.69 10.28
N GLY A 57 -18.39 6.83 9.82
CA GLY A 57 -19.01 8.15 10.03
C GLY A 57 -20.27 8.39 9.19
N THR A 58 -20.58 7.51 8.23
CA THR A 58 -21.79 7.62 7.42
C THR A 58 -22.97 6.84 8.01
N PRO A 59 -24.22 7.30 7.81
CA PRO A 59 -25.39 6.53 8.18
C PRO A 59 -25.38 5.18 7.47
N SER A 60 -25.47 4.09 8.22
CA SER A 60 -25.62 2.73 7.69
C SER A 60 -27.08 2.28 7.76
N GLY A 61 -27.48 1.45 6.79
CA GLY A 61 -28.81 0.85 6.72
C GLY A 61 -28.71 -0.60 6.29
N GLU A 62 -29.77 -1.39 6.52
CA GLU A 62 -29.82 -2.77 6.05
C GLU A 62 -29.72 -2.83 4.53
N MET A 63 -28.78 -3.63 4.04
CA MET A 63 -28.66 -3.90 2.62
C MET A 63 -29.62 -5.03 2.24
N THR A 64 -30.71 -4.71 1.54
CA THR A 64 -31.72 -5.69 1.15
C THR A 64 -31.28 -6.51 -0.05
N ALA A 65 -31.93 -7.66 -0.29
CA ALA A 65 -31.68 -8.47 -1.49
C ALA A 65 -31.90 -7.68 -2.81
N ARG A 66 -32.83 -6.72 -2.80
CA ARG A 66 -33.09 -5.84 -3.94
C ARG A 66 -31.90 -4.91 -4.18
N ASP A 67 -31.37 -4.29 -3.13
CA ASP A 67 -30.22 -3.38 -3.21
C ASP A 67 -29.00 -4.11 -3.81
N TRP A 68 -28.71 -5.32 -3.33
CA TRP A 68 -27.65 -6.17 -3.90
C TRP A 68 -27.87 -6.49 -5.38
N SER A 69 -29.12 -6.74 -5.79
CA SER A 69 -29.45 -7.06 -7.17
C SER A 69 -29.24 -5.87 -8.11
N GLU A 70 -29.57 -4.65 -7.66
CA GLU A 70 -29.37 -3.41 -8.41
C GLU A 70 -27.89 -3.03 -8.49
N LEU A 71 -27.13 -3.23 -7.40
CA LEU A 71 -25.68 -3.01 -7.36
C LEU A 71 -24.91 -3.94 -8.33
N LYS A 72 -25.33 -5.21 -8.44
CA LYS A 72 -24.75 -6.16 -9.41
C LYS A 72 -25.02 -5.76 -10.86
N LYS A 73 -26.24 -5.28 -11.17
CA LYS A 73 -26.59 -4.81 -12.52
C LYS A 73 -25.80 -3.56 -12.93
N THR A 74 -25.65 -2.60 -12.02
CA THR A 74 -24.91 -1.34 -12.31
C THR A 74 -23.40 -1.54 -12.43
N SER A 75 -22.81 -2.46 -11.66
CA SER A 75 -21.37 -2.78 -11.75
C SER A 75 -21.00 -3.57 -13.00
N ALA A 76 -21.89 -4.43 -13.50
CA ALA A 76 -21.72 -5.12 -14.79
C ALA A 76 -21.64 -4.13 -15.97
N GLY A 77 -22.44 -3.05 -15.95
CA GLY A 77 -22.41 -2.00 -16.97
C GLY A 77 -21.18 -1.07 -16.92
N LYS A 78 -20.53 -0.93 -15.76
CA LYS A 78 -19.36 -0.03 -15.59
C LYS A 78 -18.01 -0.69 -15.93
N ARG A 79 -17.89 -2.03 -15.87
CA ARG A 79 -16.63 -2.72 -16.26
C ARG A 79 -16.29 -2.58 -17.75
N GLY A 80 -17.28 -2.33 -18.62
CA GLY A 80 -17.05 -2.07 -20.05
C GLY A 80 -16.52 -0.67 -20.37
N LYS A 81 -16.65 0.32 -19.48
CA LYS A 81 -16.25 1.73 -19.74
C LYS A 81 -14.88 2.12 -19.19
N ARG A 82 -14.25 1.27 -18.37
CA ARG A 82 -12.91 1.51 -17.79
C ARG A 82 -11.75 0.84 -18.54
N ALA A 83 -12.04 0.03 -19.57
CA ALA A 83 -11.03 -0.61 -20.42
C ALA A 83 -10.56 0.27 -21.60
N VAL A 84 -11.08 1.51 -21.72
CA VAL A 84 -10.70 2.47 -22.76
C VAL A 84 -10.38 3.81 -22.07
N ARG A 85 -9.24 3.89 -21.40
CA ARG A 85 -8.53 5.15 -21.14
C ARG A 85 -7.11 4.88 -20.68
#